data_AF-A0A946APW0-F1
#
_entry.id   AF-A0A946APW0-F1
#
_cell.length_a   1.000
_cell.length_b   1.000
_cell.length_c   1.000
_cell.angle_alpha   90.00
_cell.angle_beta   90.00
_cell.angle_gamma   90.00
#
_symmetry.space_group_name_H-M   'P 1'
#
loop_
_entity.id
_entity.type
_entity.pdbx_description
1 polymer ?
#
loop_
_entity_poly.entity_id
_entity_poly.type
_entity_poly.pdbx_seq_one_letter_code
_entity_poly.pdbx_strand_id
1 'polypeptide(L)' 'VIIVTSLHRDYLPSSWTMFSPTFVDIGIFIGTIGFFFVLFLLYARTFPVIAQAEVKSILKSSGDKYKKTTSNE' A
#
# COMPACT_ATOMS: atom_id res chain seq x y z
N VAL A 1 19.58 2.46 -3.82
CA VAL A 1 20.88 2.44 -4.55
C VAL A 1 21.39 1.01 -4.58
N ILE A 2 20.70 0.13 -5.31
CA ILE A 2 21.07 -1.29 -5.41
C ILE A 2 21.18 -1.64 -6.90
N ILE A 3 20.09 -1.44 -7.64
CA ILE A 3 19.97 -1.85 -9.04
C ILE A 3 20.89 -1.06 -9.98
N VAL A 4 20.87 0.28 -9.97
CA VAL A 4 21.69 1.09 -10.90
C VAL A 4 23.17 0.98 -10.59
N THR A 5 23.55 0.96 -9.31
CA THR A 5 24.96 0.90 -8.89
C THR A 5 25.59 -0.46 -9.11
N SER A 6 24.83 -1.55 -9.08
CA SER A 6 25.34 -2.88 -9.41
C SER A 6 25.51 -3.12 -10.91
N LEU A 7 24.76 -2.41 -11.75
CA LEU A 7 24.79 -2.57 -13.21
C LEU A 7 25.70 -1.56 -13.93
N HIS A 8 25.89 -0.37 -13.37
CA HIS A 8 26.75 0.66 -13.94
C HIS A 8 28.23 0.22 -14.07
N ARG A 9 28.70 -0.63 -13.14
CA ARG A 9 30.06 -1.18 -13.10
C ARG A 9 30.02 -2.69 -13.02
N ASP A 10 30.11 -3.36 -14.16
CA ASP A 10 30.21 -4.81 -14.27
C ASP A 10 31.68 -5.27 -14.43
N TYR A 11 31.87 -6.60 -14.57
CA TYR A 11 33.19 -7.24 -14.61
C TYR A 11 34.09 -6.80 -15.78
N LEU A 12 33.49 -6.29 -16.87
CA LEU A 12 34.21 -5.86 -18.07
C LEU A 12 34.20 -4.33 -18.15
N PRO A 13 35.36 -3.65 -18.03
CA PRO A 13 35.43 -2.19 -18.03
C PRO A 13 34.88 -1.51 -19.31
N SER A 14 34.80 -2.25 -20.41
CA SER A 14 34.22 -1.79 -21.69
C SER A 14 32.70 -1.62 -21.65
N SER A 15 32.00 -2.25 -20.69
CA SER A 15 30.55 -2.27 -20.60
C SER A 15 29.99 -1.23 -19.62
N TRP A 16 30.86 -0.41 -19.03
CA TRP A 16 30.47 0.60 -18.06
C TRP A 16 29.65 1.72 -18.71
N THR A 17 28.43 1.93 -18.22
CA THR A 17 27.52 2.94 -18.73
C THR A 17 26.75 3.64 -17.61
N MET A 18 26.35 4.88 -17.84
CA MET A 18 25.58 5.68 -16.87
C MET A 18 24.10 5.65 -17.24
N PHE A 19 23.24 5.40 -16.25
CA PHE A 19 21.79 5.49 -16.42
C PHE A 19 21.30 6.89 -16.02
N SER A 20 20.57 7.55 -16.92
CA SER A 20 19.84 8.78 -16.63
C SER A 20 18.37 8.57 -17.00
N PRO A 21 17.44 8.67 -16.05
CA PRO A 21 16.02 8.48 -16.35
C PRO A 21 15.52 9.60 -17.26
N THR A 22 14.59 9.24 -18.14
CA THR A 22 13.90 10.16 -19.03
C THR A 22 12.60 10.67 -18.38
N PHE A 23 12.00 11.71 -18.96
CA PHE A 23 10.69 12.20 -18.50
C PHE A 23 9.60 11.11 -18.53
N VAL A 24 9.70 10.15 -19.45
CA VAL A 24 8.74 9.04 -19.56
C VAL A 24 8.83 8.10 -18.36
N ASP A 25 10.04 7.79 -17.87
CA ASP A 25 10.24 6.93 -16.70
C ASP A 25 9.59 7.53 -15.44
N ILE A 26 9.74 8.85 -15.28
CA ILE A 26 9.14 9.61 -14.18
C ILE A 26 7.62 9.71 -14.36
N GLY A 27 7.15 9.92 -15.58
CA GLY A 27 5.73 9.96 -15.91
C GLY A 27 5.01 8.65 -15.61
N ILE A 28 5.63 7.50 -15.94
CA ILE A 28 5.08 6.17 -15.60
C ILE A 28 5.04 5.99 -14.08
N PHE A 29 6.09 6.36 -13.36
CA PHE A 29 6.12 6.26 -11.90
C PHE A 29 5.03 7.10 -11.22
N ILE A 30 4.83 8.35 -11.66
CA ILE A 30 3.74 9.19 -11.15
C ILE A 30 2.37 8.63 -11.58
N GLY A 31 2.29 8.10 -12.80
CA GLY A 31 1.10 7.46 -13.33
C GLY A 31 0.64 6.27 -12.49
N THR A 32 1.56 5.42 -12.01
CA THR A 32 1.19 4.29 -11.15
C THR A 32 0.69 4.73 -9.77
N ILE A 33 1.25 5.81 -9.21
CA ILE A 33 0.76 6.42 -7.96
C ILE A 33 -0.68 6.95 -8.17
N GLY A 34 -0.91 7.70 -9.24
CA GLY A 34 -2.24 8.21 -9.57
C GLY A 34 -3.25 7.08 -9.80
N PHE A 35 -2.86 6.05 -10.56
CA PHE A 35 -3.70 4.89 -10.83
C PHE A 35 -4.05 4.10 -9.56
N PHE A 36 -3.08 3.92 -8.65
CA PHE A 36 -3.32 3.32 -7.34
C PHE A 36 -4.39 4.10 -6.56
N PHE A 37 -4.28 5.42 -6.48
CA PHE A 37 -5.27 6.24 -5.77
C PHE A 37 -6.64 6.23 -6.44
N VAL A 38 -6.71 6.23 -7.78
CA VAL A 38 -7.99 6.10 -8.49
C VAL A 38 -8.70 4.81 -8.12
N LEU A 39 -7.99 3.67 -8.16
CA LEU A 39 -8.58 2.39 -7.77
C LEU A 39 -8.92 2.33 -6.27
N PHE A 40 -8.06 2.87 -5.41
CA PHE A 40 -8.30 2.91 -3.97
C PHE A 40 -9.52 3.77 -3.60
N LEU A 41 -9.67 4.95 -4.20
CA LEU A 41 -10.81 5.83 -3.97
C LEU A 41 -12.10 5.21 -4.53
N LEU A 42 -12.03 4.55 -5.69
CA LEU A 42 -13.17 3.81 -6.23
C LEU A 42 -13.59 2.69 -5.27
N TYR A 43 -12.63 1.91 -4.77
CA TYR A 43 -12.87 0.87 -3.78
C TYR A 43 -13.53 1.42 -2.51
N ALA A 44 -12.98 2.50 -1.94
CA ALA A 44 -13.49 3.12 -0.73
C ALA A 44 -14.92 3.66 -0.87
N ARG A 45 -15.33 4.03 -2.08
CA ARG A 45 -16.68 4.52 -2.37
C ARG A 45 -17.69 3.40 -2.64
N THR A 46 -17.30 2.34 -3.34
CA THR A 46 -18.26 1.31 -3.80
C THR A 46 -18.35 0.10 -2.88
N PHE A 47 -17.30 -0.23 -2.13
CA PHE A 47 -17.26 -1.40 -1.26
C PHE A 47 -17.32 -1.04 0.23
N PRO A 48 -17.90 -1.90 1.09
CA PRO A 48 -17.88 -1.70 2.52
C PRO A 48 -16.43 -1.84 3.05
N VAL A 49 -15.88 -0.74 3.58
CA VAL A 49 -14.49 -0.66 4.05
C VAL A 49 -14.22 -1.56 5.26
N ILE A 50 -15.26 -1.89 6.03
CA ILE A 50 -15.15 -2.64 7.28
C ILE A 50 -15.82 -4.01 7.15
N ALA A 51 -15.06 -5.07 7.47
CA ALA A 51 -15.55 -6.45 7.49
C ALA A 51 -16.61 -6.66 8.59
N GLN A 52 -17.88 -6.73 8.20
CA GLN A 52 -19.01 -6.83 9.14
C GLN A 52 -19.04 -8.14 9.94
N ALA A 53 -18.57 -9.25 9.37
CA ALA A 53 -18.53 -10.54 10.05
C ALA A 53 -17.60 -10.52 11.27
N GLU A 54 -16.40 -9.94 11.08
CA GLU A 54 -15.40 -9.78 12.14
C GLU A 54 -15.85 -8.77 13.21
N VAL A 55 -16.44 -7.65 12.82
CA VAL A 55 -16.93 -6.66 13.79
C VAL A 55 -18.02 -7.26 14.70
N LYS A 56 -18.87 -8.13 14.17
CA LYS A 56 -19.94 -8.75 14.95
C LYS A 56 -19.41 -9.80 15.95
N SER A 57 -18.34 -10.52 15.62
CA SER A 57 -17.76 -11.52 16.54
C SER A 57 -17.13 -10.86 17.77
N ILE A 58 -16.42 -9.73 17.59
CA ILE A 58 -15.73 -9.02 18.67
C ILE A 58 -16.66 -8.14 19.53
N LEU A 59 -17.79 -7.69 18.99
CA LEU A 59 -18.68 -6.72 19.65
C LEU A 59 -19.18 -7.21 21.02
N LYS A 60 -19.49 -8.50 21.15
CA LYS A 60 -19.97 -9.09 22.41
C LYS A 60 -18.88 -9.18 23.47
N SER A 61 -17.62 -9.38 23.06
CA SER A 61 -16.49 -9.53 23.99
C SER A 61 -15.88 -8.19 24.42
N SER A 62 -15.79 -7.23 23.50
CA SER A 62 -15.02 -5.99 23.72
C SER A 62 -15.89 -4.72 23.73
N GLY A 63 -17.20 -4.84 23.55
CA GLY A 63 -18.11 -3.70 23.56
C GLY A 63 -18.29 -3.12 24.97
N ASP A 64 -18.03 -1.82 25.13
CA ASP A 64 -18.19 -1.09 26.41
C ASP A 64 -19.57 -1.24 27.04
N LYS A 65 -20.62 -1.38 26.23
CA LYS A 65 -21.98 -1.65 26.73
C LYS A 65 -22.09 -3.00 27.43
N TYR A 66 -21.57 -4.06 26.82
CA TYR A 66 -21.60 -5.42 27.39
C TYR A 66 -20.72 -5.53 28.64
N LYS A 67 -19.56 -4.86 28.64
CA LYS A 67 -18.67 -4.82 29.80
C LYS A 67 -19.30 -4.12 31.01
N LYS A 68 -20.04 -3.03 30.79
CA LYS A 68 -20.74 -2.30 31.87
C LYS A 68 -21.94 -3.05 32.44
N THR A 69 -22.65 -3.85 31.62
CA THR A 69 -23.76 -4.67 32.12
C THR A 69 -23.27 -5.74 33.10
N THR A 70 -22.20 -6.46 32.77
CA THR A 70 -21.61 -7.49 33.64
C THR A 70 -20.95 -6.94 34.91
N SER A 71 -20.52 -5.67 34.92
CA SER A 71 -19.96 -5.05 36.13
C SER A 71 -21.01 -4.43 37.07
N ASN A 72 -22.24 -4.23 36.57
CA ASN A 72 -23.34 -3.67 37.33
C ASN A 72 -24.28 -4.75 37.91
N GLU A 73 -24.04 -6.02 37.55
CA GLU A 73 -24.53 -7.22 38.25
C GLU A 73 -23.49 -7.69 39.25
#